data_AF-A0A3A6W6Q5-F1
#
_entry.id   AF-A0A3A6W6Q5-F1
#
_cell.length_a   1.000
_cell.length_b   1.000
_cell.length_c   1.000
_cell.angle_alpha   90.00
_cell.angle_beta   90.00
_cell.angle_gamma   90.00
#
_symmetry.space_group_name_H-M   'P 1'
#
loop_
_entity.id
_entity.type
_entity.pdbx_description
1 polymer ?
#
loop_
_entity_poly.entity_id
_entity_poly.type
_entity_poly.pdbx_seq_one_letter_code
_entity_poly.pdbx_strand_id
1 'polypeptide(L)' 'MLNTLLLAELTEFLFYNKYDVSGYNTGNSRNGYYERSLHTIFGNITIQIPRD' A
#
# COMPACT_ATOMS: atom_id res chain seq x y z
N MET A 1 2.48 -9.23 -8.22
CA MET A 1 3.40 -9.63 -7.13
C MET A 1 3.83 -8.43 -6.28
N LEU A 2 4.50 -7.42 -6.85
CA LEU A 2 4.99 -6.26 -6.09
C LEU A 2 3.88 -5.40 -5.44
N ASN A 3 2.81 -5.04 -6.16
CA ASN A 3 1.69 -4.29 -5.58
C ASN A 3 1.03 -5.04 -4.42
N THR A 4 0.93 -6.37 -4.51
CA THR A 4 0.37 -7.21 -3.44
C THR A 4 1.26 -7.22 -2.20
N LEU A 5 2.58 -7.25 -2.38
CA LEU A 5 3.55 -7.14 -1.28
C LEU A 5 3.41 -5.78 -0.56
N LEU A 6 3.36 -4.68 -1.32
CA LEU A 6 3.18 -3.34 -0.75
C LEU A 6 1.87 -3.21 0.05
N LEU A 7 0.79 -3.86 -0.40
CA LEU A 7 -0.47 -3.92 0.34
C LEU A 7 -0.37 -4.72 1.64
N ALA A 8 0.39 -5.81 1.64
CA ALA A 8 0.64 -6.61 2.84
C ALA A 8 1.44 -5.80 3.86
N GLU A 9 2.53 -5.15 3.43
CA GLU A 9 3.34 -4.26 4.28
C GLU A 9 2.50 -3.13 4.90
N LEU A 10 1.64 -2.47 4.12
CA LEU A 10 0.75 -1.43 4.67
C LEU A 10 -0.27 -2.00 5.67
N THR A 11 -0.74 -3.23 5.45
CA THR A 11 -1.67 -3.90 6.38
C THR A 11 -1.00 -4.21 7.70
N GLU A 12 0.24 -4.72 7.66
CA GLU A 12 1.04 -4.99 8.86
C GLU A 12 1.36 -3.69 9.62
N PHE A 13 1.73 -2.62 8.89
CA PHE A 13 2.01 -1.32 9.51
C PHE A 13 0.78 -0.70 10.19
N LEU A 14 -0.39 -0.79 9.58
CA LEU A 14 -1.63 -0.22 10.11
C LEU A 14 -2.32 -1.14 11.13
N PHE A 15 -1.94 -2.42 11.21
CA PHE A 15 -2.58 -3.45 12.02
C PHE A 15 -4.07 -3.70 11.71
N TYR A 16 -4.55 -3.29 10.53
CA TYR A 16 -5.92 -3.55 10.10
C TYR A 16 -6.02 -3.74 8.58
N ASN A 17 -6.95 -4.58 8.13
CA ASN A 17 -7.21 -4.84 6.71
C ASN A 17 -8.03 -3.72 6.05
N LYS A 18 -8.02 -3.65 4.72
CA LYS A 18 -8.84 -2.67 4.00
C LYS A 18 -10.32 -2.85 4.40
N TYR A 19 -10.95 -1.77 4.86
CA TYR A 19 -12.34 -1.73 5.34
C TYR A 19 -12.61 -2.46 6.66
N ASP A 20 -11.57 -2.86 7.38
CA ASP A 20 -11.73 -3.46 8.70
C ASP A 20 -12.16 -2.39 9.72
N VAL A 21 -13.17 -2.72 10.53
CA VAL A 21 -13.71 -1.83 11.58
C VAL A 21 -12.68 -1.54 12.66
N SER A 22 -11.68 -2.42 12.84
CA SER A 22 -10.55 -2.19 13.75
C SER A 22 -9.71 -0.97 13.38
N GLY A 23 -9.78 -0.52 12.12
CA GLY A 23 -9.11 0.70 11.66
C GLY A 23 -9.79 2.00 12.08
N TYR A 24 -11.03 1.96 12.60
CA TYR A 24 -11.77 3.17 12.96
C TYR A 24 -11.16 3.85 14.18
N ASN A 25 -11.06 5.19 14.13
CA ASN A 25 -10.51 6.03 15.21
C ASN A 25 -9.04 5.71 15.59
N THR A 26 -8.27 5.06 14.72
CA THR A 26 -6.84 4.75 14.94
C THR A 26 -5.89 5.91 14.65
N GLY A 27 -6.38 6.98 14.00
CA GLY A 27 -5.59 8.15 13.60
C GLY A 27 -4.95 8.08 12.22
N ASN A 28 -4.86 6.89 11.61
CA ASN A 28 -4.33 6.68 10.24
C ASN A 28 -5.36 5.92 9.39
N SER A 29 -5.63 6.35 8.16
CA SER A 29 -6.79 5.91 7.37
C SER A 29 -6.50 5.80 5.88
N ARG A 30 -6.32 4.57 5.39
CA ARG A 30 -5.89 4.26 4.02
C ARG A 30 -6.48 5.21 2.97
N ASN A 31 -5.64 6.07 2.39
CA ASN A 31 -6.06 7.18 1.54
C ASN A 31 -5.64 6.99 0.07
N GLY A 32 -5.96 5.82 -0.48
CA GLY A 32 -5.81 5.51 -1.90
C GLY A 32 -4.41 5.08 -2.32
N TYR A 33 -4.05 5.44 -3.56
CA TYR A 33 -2.82 5.00 -4.23
C TYR A 33 -2.27 6.13 -5.08
N TYR A 34 -0.98 6.06 -5.38
CA TYR A 34 -0.39 6.84 -6.46
C TYR A 34 0.54 5.98 -7.30
N GLU A 35 0.71 6.37 -8.56
CA GLU A 35 1.61 5.66 -9.47
C GLU A 35 3.05 6.14 -9.29
N ARG A 36 3.99 5.21 -9.33
CA ARG A 36 5.42 5.52 -9.41
C ARG A 36 6.10 4.60 -10.42
N SER A 37 6.89 5.22 -11.30
CA SER A 37 7.80 4.50 -12.19
C SER A 37 9.13 4.25 -11.49
N LEU A 38 9.60 3.00 -11.51
CA LEU A 38 10.88 2.57 -10.94
C LEU A 38 11.77 2.05 -12.06
N HIS A 39 13.03 2.48 -12.06
CA HIS A 39 14.07 1.89 -12.90
C HIS A 39 14.65 0.68 -12.18
N THR A 40 14.55 -0.49 -12.80
CA THR A 40 15.07 -1.75 -12.25
C THR A 40 16.03 -2.40 -13.24
N ILE A 41 16.73 -3.44 -12.78
CA ILE A 41 17.60 -4.25 -13.66
C ILE A 41 16.83 -4.95 -14.79
N PHE A 42 15.51 -5.10 -14.66
CA PHE A 42 14.63 -5.70 -15.65
C PHE A 42 13.95 -4.64 -16.55
N GLY A 43 14.35 -3.37 -16.42
CA GLY A 43 13.74 -2.24 -17.10
C GLY A 43 12.80 -1.43 -16.22
N ASN A 44 12.05 -0.54 -16.86
CA ASN A 44 11.14 0.37 -16.17
C ASN A 44 9.83 -0.33 -15.85
N ILE A 45 9.43 -0.26 -14.58
CA ILE A 45 8.13 -0.76 -14.13
C ILE A 45 7.32 0.38 -13.52
N THR A 46 6.01 0.36 -13.71
CA THR A 46 5.08 1.27 -13.03
C THR A 46 4.32 0.47 -11.97
N ILE A 47 4.32 0.98 -10.75
CA ILE A 47 3.68 0.34 -9.60
C ILE A 47 2.65 1.26 -8.94
N GLN A 48 1.67 0.66 -8.27
CA GLN A 48 0.66 1.37 -7.49
C GLN A 48 1.12 1.38 -6.03
N ILE A 49 1.59 2.52 -5.54
CA ILE A 49 2.04 2.64 -4.15
C ILE A 49 0.82 2.94 -3.28
N PRO A 50 0.47 2.04 -2.33
CA PRO A 50 -0.63 2.27 -1.42
C PRO A 50 -0.28 3.38 -0.43
N ARG A 51 -1.30 4.11 0.01
CA ARG A 51 -1.19 5.15 1.02
C ARG A 51 -2.00 4.79 2.25
N ASP A 52 -1.46 5.20 3.38
CA ASP A 52 -2.09 5.23 4.69
C ASP A 52 -3.21 6.25 4.78
#